data_AF-L8Y4B8-F1
#
_entry.id   AF-L8Y4B8-F1
#
_cell.length_a   1.000
_cell.length_b   1.000
_cell.length_c   1.000
_cell.angle_alpha   90.00
_cell.angle_beta   90.00
_cell.angle_gamma   90.00
#
_symmetry.space_group_name_H-M   'P 1'
#
loop_
_entity.id
_entity.type
_entity.pdbx_description
1 polymer ?
#
loop_
_entity_poly.entity_id
_entity_poly.type
_entity_poly.pdbx_seq_one_letter_code
_entity_poly.pdbx_strand_id
1 'polypeptide(L)'
;MAACGGTCKNKVTVSKPVWDFLSKETPARLARLREEHRVSILIDGETSDIYVLQLSPQGPPPAPPNGLYLARKALKGLLKEAEKELKKAQRQGELMGCLALGGGGEHPELHRPGPPPLRAAPLLPPGARGLPPPPPPLPPPLPPRLREEAEEQESTCPICLGEIQNAKTLEKCRHSFCEGCITRALQVKKACPMCGRFYGQLVGNQPQNGRMLVSKDATLLLPSYEKYGTIVIQYVFPPGVQGAEHPNPGVRYPGTTRVAYLPDCPEGNKVLTLFRKAFDQRLTFTIGTSMTTGRPNVITWNDIHHKTSCTGGPQLFGYPDPTYLTRVQEELRAKGITDD
;
A
#
# COMPACT_ATOMS: atom_id res chain seq x y z
N MET A 1 23.00 -35.46 11.53
CA MET A 1 22.47 -34.37 12.38
C MET A 1 23.25 -33.11 12.09
N ALA A 2 22.64 -32.13 11.43
CA ALA A 2 23.15 -30.77 11.34
C ALA A 2 21.95 -29.82 11.35
N ALA A 3 21.74 -29.16 12.49
CA ALA A 3 20.70 -28.16 12.66
C ALA A 3 21.22 -26.81 12.13
N CYS A 4 20.91 -26.47 10.88
CA CYS A 4 21.14 -25.14 10.32
C CYS A 4 19.79 -24.47 10.02
N GLY A 5 19.08 -24.07 11.07
CA GLY A 5 17.79 -23.40 10.96
C GLY A 5 17.60 -22.36 12.05
N GLY A 6 18.32 -21.23 11.99
CA GLY A 6 18.23 -20.21 13.05
C GLY A 6 18.59 -18.76 12.71
N THR A 7 19.22 -18.46 11.56
CA THR A 7 20.00 -17.21 11.42
C THR A 7 19.27 -15.99 10.82
N CYS A 8 17.98 -16.08 10.47
CA CYS A 8 17.27 -14.98 9.78
C CYS A 8 16.41 -14.06 10.67
N LYS A 9 16.22 -14.39 11.96
CA LYS A 9 15.31 -13.61 12.84
C LYS A 9 15.92 -12.30 13.38
N ASN A 10 17.23 -12.11 13.27
CA ASN A 10 17.95 -10.99 13.88
C ASN A 10 18.56 -9.99 12.88
N LYS A 11 18.24 -10.11 11.58
CA LYS A 11 18.76 -9.23 10.52
C LYS A 11 17.77 -8.13 10.11
N VAL A 12 18.27 -6.93 9.79
CA VAL A 12 17.49 -5.78 9.31
C VAL A 12 18.18 -5.18 8.09
N THR A 13 17.45 -5.04 6.98
CA THR A 13 17.96 -4.39 5.76
C THR A 13 17.60 -2.90 5.78
N VAL A 14 18.55 -2.05 5.38
CA VAL A 14 18.42 -0.59 5.33
C VAL A 14 19.18 -0.05 4.11
N SER A 15 18.73 1.05 3.51
CA SER A 15 19.52 1.76 2.49
C SER A 15 20.75 2.43 3.09
N LYS A 16 21.85 2.47 2.35
CA LYS A 16 23.09 3.13 2.81
C LYS A 16 22.86 4.59 3.21
N PRO A 17 22.16 5.43 2.42
CA PRO A 17 21.96 6.82 2.79
C PRO A 17 21.23 6.98 4.13
N VAL A 18 20.26 6.12 4.43
CA VAL A 18 19.51 6.17 5.70
C VAL A 18 20.37 5.70 6.87
N TRP A 19 21.16 4.65 6.68
CA TRP A 19 22.06 4.17 7.73
C TRP A 19 23.21 5.15 8.00
N ASP A 20 23.79 5.72 6.95
CA ASP A 20 24.86 6.71 7.06
C ASP A 20 24.35 7.98 7.72
N PHE A 21 23.17 8.47 7.34
CA PHE A 21 22.51 9.60 8.01
C PHE A 21 22.28 9.31 9.49
N LEU A 22 21.69 8.16 9.83
CA LEU A 22 21.44 7.80 11.23
C LEU A 22 22.74 7.68 12.03
N SER A 23 23.78 7.08 11.45
CA SER A 23 25.06 6.83 12.11
C SER A 23 25.91 8.08 12.27
N LYS A 24 25.82 9.03 11.34
CA LYS A 24 26.62 10.28 11.35
C LYS A 24 25.90 11.42 12.07
N GLU A 25 24.63 11.65 11.75
CA GLU A 25 23.90 12.83 12.22
C GLU A 25 23.25 12.62 13.59
N THR A 26 22.92 11.36 13.96
CA THR A 26 22.26 11.08 15.25
C THR A 26 22.82 9.85 15.99
N PRO A 27 24.15 9.76 16.20
CA PRO A 27 24.78 8.61 16.85
C PRO A 27 24.26 8.34 18.27
N ALA A 28 23.85 9.38 19.00
CA ALA A 28 23.26 9.25 20.34
C ALA A 28 21.96 8.41 20.36
N ARG A 29 21.15 8.47 19.30
CA ARG A 29 19.90 7.69 19.20
C ARG A 29 20.18 6.19 19.03
N LEU A 30 21.22 5.87 18.26
CA LEU A 30 21.70 4.50 18.11
C LEU A 30 22.35 3.98 19.40
N ALA A 31 23.14 4.81 20.09
CA ALA A 31 23.73 4.46 21.38
C ALA A 31 22.67 4.13 22.43
N ARG A 32 21.63 4.97 22.56
CA ARG A 32 20.52 4.74 23.48
C ARG A 32 19.80 3.43 23.19
N LEU A 33 19.55 3.11 21.91
CA LEU A 33 18.91 1.85 21.51
C LEU A 33 19.77 0.63 21.88
N ARG A 34 21.09 0.70 21.66
CA ARG A 34 22.03 -0.38 22.01
C ARG A 34 22.06 -0.64 23.51
N GLU A 35 22.01 0.40 24.32
CA GLU A 35 21.98 0.31 25.78
C GLU A 35 20.63 -0.21 26.30
N GLU A 36 19.54 0.42 25.88
CA GLU A 36 18.17 0.08 26.31
C GLU A 36 17.81 -1.38 26.03
N HIS A 37 18.21 -1.89 24.88
CA HIS A 37 17.93 -3.26 24.49
C HIS A 37 19.10 -4.23 24.70
N ARG A 38 20.24 -3.74 25.18
CA ARG A 38 21.47 -4.52 25.39
C ARG A 38 21.86 -5.34 24.16
N VAL A 39 21.98 -4.67 23.00
CA VAL A 39 22.34 -5.30 21.72
C VAL A 39 23.53 -4.62 21.05
N SER A 40 24.35 -5.39 20.34
CA SER A 40 25.24 -4.86 19.30
C SER A 40 24.52 -4.88 17.95
N ILE A 41 24.84 -3.90 17.10
CA ILE A 41 24.33 -3.79 15.73
C ILE A 41 25.54 -3.68 14.82
N LEU A 42 25.73 -4.68 13.96
CA LEU A 42 26.87 -4.78 13.06
C LEU A 42 26.38 -4.92 11.62
N ILE A 43 27.18 -4.47 10.65
CA ILE A 43 26.92 -4.70 9.23
C ILE A 43 27.41 -6.12 8.90
N ASP A 44 26.47 -6.98 8.56
CA ASP A 44 26.67 -8.41 8.26
C ASP A 44 26.68 -8.68 6.73
N GLY A 45 26.24 -7.71 5.94
CA GLY A 45 26.34 -7.73 4.48
C GLY A 45 26.16 -6.35 3.87
N GLU A 46 26.79 -6.12 2.73
CA GLU A 46 26.77 -4.85 2.02
C GLU A 46 26.60 -5.10 0.51
N THR A 47 25.83 -4.25 -0.16
CA THR A 47 25.71 -4.18 -1.63
C THR A 47 25.99 -2.75 -2.09
N SER A 48 25.72 -2.37 -3.35
CA SER A 48 25.83 -0.98 -3.80
C SER A 48 24.97 -0.02 -2.98
N ASP A 49 23.73 -0.41 -2.63
CA ASP A 49 22.69 0.52 -2.19
C ASP A 49 22.12 0.22 -0.80
N ILE A 50 22.39 -0.97 -0.24
CA ILE A 50 21.86 -1.40 1.07
C ILE A 50 22.92 -2.03 1.98
N TYR A 51 22.71 -1.90 3.29
CA TYR A 51 23.35 -2.69 4.35
C TYR A 51 22.36 -3.71 4.93
N VAL A 52 22.88 -4.88 5.29
CA VAL A 52 22.20 -5.90 6.11
C VAL A 52 22.80 -5.82 7.51
N LEU A 53 22.01 -5.37 8.48
CA LEU A 53 22.41 -5.20 9.87
C LEU A 53 22.04 -6.45 10.68
N GLN A 54 22.98 -6.99 11.46
CA GLN A 54 22.74 -8.08 12.40
C GLN A 54 22.68 -7.53 13.83
N LEU A 55 21.65 -7.95 14.58
CA LEU A 55 21.54 -7.68 16.01
C LEU A 55 22.01 -8.88 16.82
N SER A 56 22.92 -8.66 17.76
CA SER A 56 23.40 -9.69 18.69
C SER A 56 23.23 -9.22 20.14
N PRO A 57 22.80 -10.09 21.07
CA PRO A 57 22.70 -9.72 22.49
C PRO A 57 24.05 -9.35 23.09
N GLN A 58 24.08 -8.40 24.03
CA GLN A 58 25.24 -8.07 24.86
C GLN A 58 24.93 -8.25 26.35
N GLY A 59 25.75 -9.04 27.06
CA GLY A 59 25.66 -9.24 28.50
C GLY A 59 25.48 -10.71 28.92
N PRO A 60 25.60 -11.02 30.23
CA PRO A 60 25.50 -12.39 30.73
C PRO A 60 24.07 -12.95 30.57
N PRO A 61 23.93 -14.24 30.23
CA PRO A 61 22.64 -14.90 30.05
C PRO A 61 21.88 -15.09 31.38
N PRO A 62 20.53 -15.21 31.35
CA PRO A 62 19.69 -15.25 30.16
C PRO A 62 19.13 -13.87 29.77
N ALA A 63 19.27 -13.51 28.48
CA ALA A 63 18.50 -12.40 27.91
C ALA A 63 17.00 -12.76 27.90
N PRO A 64 16.09 -11.81 28.19
CA PRO A 64 14.67 -12.11 28.25
C PRO A 64 14.16 -12.66 26.91
N PRO A 65 13.24 -13.65 26.93
CA PRO A 65 12.64 -14.18 25.71
C PRO A 65 11.87 -13.03 25.03
N ASN A 66 12.32 -12.64 23.83
CA ASN A 66 11.89 -11.49 23.00
C ASN A 66 12.76 -10.21 23.02
N GLY A 67 13.90 -10.18 23.74
CA GLY A 67 14.79 -9.00 23.74
C GLY A 67 15.23 -8.55 22.34
N LEU A 68 15.63 -9.50 21.48
CA LEU A 68 16.03 -9.21 20.10
C LEU A 68 14.87 -8.79 19.20
N TYR A 69 13.66 -9.28 19.45
CA TYR A 69 12.47 -8.87 18.71
C TYR A 69 12.12 -7.41 19.01
N LEU A 70 12.14 -7.01 20.28
CA LEU A 70 11.90 -5.63 20.69
C LEU A 70 13.00 -4.70 20.18
N ALA A 71 14.27 -5.10 20.28
CA ALA A 71 15.40 -4.37 19.72
C ALA A 71 15.26 -4.16 18.20
N ARG A 72 14.84 -5.20 17.48
CA ARG A 72 14.60 -5.14 16.04
C ARG A 72 13.43 -4.21 15.69
N LYS A 73 12.35 -4.23 16.47
CA LYS A 73 11.20 -3.34 16.30
C LYS A 73 11.60 -1.88 16.54
N ALA A 74 12.34 -1.61 17.61
CA ALA A 74 12.87 -0.29 17.93
C ALA A 74 13.80 0.22 16.83
N LEU A 75 14.69 -0.64 16.31
CA LEU A 75 15.62 -0.26 15.24
C LEU A 75 14.87 0.09 13.94
N LYS A 76 13.86 -0.70 13.57
CA LYS A 76 13.00 -0.38 12.41
C LYS A 76 12.27 0.96 12.57
N GLY A 77 11.79 1.27 13.79
CA GLY A 77 11.19 2.56 14.10
C GLY A 77 12.19 3.71 13.93
N LEU A 78 13.39 3.56 14.49
CA LEU A 78 14.46 4.55 14.40
C LEU A 78 14.89 4.81 12.95
N LEU A 79 15.03 3.76 12.15
CA LEU A 79 15.35 3.84 10.72
C LEU A 79 14.26 4.58 9.92
N LYS A 80 12.98 4.35 10.23
CA LYS A 80 11.86 5.03 9.56
C LYS A 80 11.84 6.53 9.89
N GLU A 81 12.15 6.91 11.12
CA GLU A 81 12.28 8.32 11.49
C GLU A 81 13.51 8.96 10.83
N ALA A 82 14.65 8.26 10.81
CA ALA A 82 15.83 8.73 10.08
C ALA A 82 15.57 8.95 8.58
N GLU A 83 14.79 8.07 7.94
CA GLU A 83 14.39 8.23 6.55
C GLU A 83 13.50 9.46 6.32
N LYS A 84 12.57 9.77 7.23
CA LYS A 84 11.76 10.98 7.16
C LYS A 84 12.62 12.24 7.32
N GLU A 85 13.51 12.25 8.29
CA GLU A 85 14.42 13.37 8.54
C GLU A 85 15.39 13.57 7.37
N LEU A 86 15.93 12.50 6.80
CA LEU A 86 16.75 12.58 5.59
C LEU A 86 15.99 13.18 4.41
N LYS A 87 14.74 12.75 4.17
CA LYS A 87 13.88 13.34 3.12
C LYS A 87 13.55 14.81 3.40
N LYS A 88 13.37 15.18 4.67
CA LYS A 88 13.15 16.56 5.09
C LYS A 88 14.41 17.42 4.88
N ALA A 89 15.58 16.92 5.26
CA ALA A 89 16.87 17.58 5.06
C ALA A 89 17.19 17.74 3.56
N GLN A 90 16.86 16.75 2.73
CA GLN A 90 17.01 16.85 1.26
C GLN A 90 16.10 17.93 0.67
N ARG A 91 14.82 17.98 1.09
CA ARG A 91 13.89 19.05 0.68
C ARG A 91 14.29 20.42 1.20
N GLN A 92 14.84 20.50 2.42
CA GLN A 92 15.35 21.74 2.98
C GLN A 92 16.64 22.19 2.31
N GLY A 93 17.51 21.27 1.87
CA GLY A 93 18.69 21.59 1.06
C GLY A 93 18.33 22.11 -0.33
N GLU A 94 17.28 21.56 -0.96
CA GLU A 94 16.70 22.10 -2.20
C GLU A 94 16.06 23.48 -1.99
N LEU A 95 15.42 23.70 -0.84
CA LEU A 95 14.86 25.00 -0.48
C LEU A 95 15.93 26.04 -0.11
N MET A 96 17.04 25.64 0.53
CA MET A 96 18.18 26.51 0.87
C MET A 96 19.03 26.87 -0.36
N GLY A 97 19.00 26.05 -1.42
CA GLY A 97 19.47 26.46 -2.75
C GLY A 97 18.63 27.57 -3.39
N CYS A 98 17.39 27.74 -2.94
CA CYS A 98 16.44 28.73 -3.45
C CYS A 98 16.16 29.91 -2.49
N LEU A 99 16.66 29.88 -1.25
CA LEU A 99 16.39 30.86 -0.18
C LEU A 99 17.65 31.63 0.25
N ALA A 100 18.49 32.03 -0.69
CA ALA A 100 19.42 33.14 -0.47
C ALA A 100 18.71 34.50 -0.34
N LEU A 101 17.37 34.55 -0.23
CA LEU A 101 16.59 35.78 -0.08
C LEU A 101 15.39 35.55 0.86
N GLY A 102 15.34 36.30 1.96
CA GLY A 102 14.12 36.61 2.72
C GLY A 102 13.93 35.82 4.02
N GLY A 103 14.07 36.48 5.16
CA GLY A 103 13.98 35.88 6.49
C GLY A 103 12.69 36.18 7.27
N GLY A 104 12.64 35.59 8.47
CA GLY A 104 11.93 36.10 9.67
C GLY A 104 10.49 35.61 9.91
N GLY A 105 10.23 35.03 11.10
CA GLY A 105 8.90 35.08 11.74
C GLY A 105 8.33 33.77 12.31
N GLU A 106 8.79 33.39 13.51
CA GLU A 106 8.04 33.02 14.73
C GLU A 106 6.97 31.88 14.76
N HIS A 107 7.10 31.06 15.84
CA HIS A 107 6.26 29.98 16.37
C HIS A 107 4.94 30.54 17.00
N PRO A 108 3.89 29.74 17.37
CA PRO A 108 3.98 28.70 18.42
C PRO A 108 3.03 27.46 18.34
N GLU A 109 3.31 26.52 19.25
CA GLU A 109 2.70 25.21 19.50
C GLU A 109 1.23 25.22 19.97
N LEU A 110 0.48 24.15 19.63
CA LEU A 110 -0.76 23.76 20.32
C LEU A 110 -0.80 22.25 20.60
N HIS A 111 -0.95 21.94 21.89
CA HIS A 111 -1.21 20.64 22.50
C HIS A 111 -2.47 19.96 21.93
N ARG A 112 -2.44 18.63 21.78
CA ARG A 112 -3.62 17.80 21.48
C ARG A 112 -3.82 16.72 22.57
N PRO A 113 -4.98 16.66 23.25
CA PRO A 113 -5.25 15.62 24.26
C PRO A 113 -5.57 14.26 23.62
N GLY A 114 -5.20 13.20 24.33
CA GLY A 114 -5.33 11.80 23.92
C GLY A 114 -6.75 11.22 24.01
N PRO A 115 -6.97 10.02 23.43
CA PRO A 115 -8.29 9.40 23.32
C PRO A 115 -8.73 8.69 24.62
N PRO A 116 -10.04 8.60 24.91
CA PRO A 116 -10.55 7.91 26.10
C PRO A 116 -10.55 6.37 25.94
N PRO A 117 -10.58 5.62 27.06
CA PRO A 117 -10.46 4.16 27.07
C PRO A 117 -11.75 3.42 26.72
N LEU A 118 -11.60 2.27 26.05
CA LEU A 118 -12.66 1.34 25.69
C LEU A 118 -13.14 0.56 26.93
N ARG A 119 -14.44 0.57 27.21
CA ARG A 119 -15.05 -0.27 28.26
C ARG A 119 -15.40 -1.65 27.70
N ALA A 120 -15.09 -2.67 28.50
CA ALA A 120 -15.31 -4.09 28.22
C ALA A 120 -16.80 -4.47 28.25
N ALA A 121 -17.20 -5.37 27.35
CA ALA A 121 -18.53 -5.97 27.29
C ALA A 121 -18.62 -7.19 28.24
N PRO A 122 -19.76 -7.43 28.94
CA PRO A 122 -19.95 -8.62 29.76
C PRO A 122 -20.33 -9.83 28.90
N LEU A 123 -19.77 -10.98 29.27
CA LEU A 123 -20.13 -12.31 28.78
C LEU A 123 -21.46 -12.75 29.42
N LEU A 124 -22.40 -13.28 28.63
CA LEU A 124 -23.58 -14.01 29.15
C LEU A 124 -23.48 -15.52 28.86
N PRO A 125 -24.05 -16.38 29.75
CA PRO A 125 -23.94 -17.84 29.70
C PRO A 125 -24.97 -18.50 28.74
N PRO A 126 -24.82 -19.81 28.44
CA PRO A 126 -25.50 -20.46 27.34
C PRO A 126 -26.82 -21.14 27.75
N GLY A 127 -27.76 -21.19 26.80
CA GLY A 127 -28.77 -22.24 26.71
C GLY A 127 -30.23 -21.81 26.92
N ALA A 128 -30.93 -21.52 25.83
CA ALA A 128 -32.35 -21.85 25.66
C ALA A 128 -32.73 -21.71 24.18
N ARG A 129 -33.16 -22.80 23.56
CA ARG A 129 -33.80 -22.80 22.23
C ARG A 129 -35.15 -22.08 22.34
N GLY A 130 -35.32 -20.99 21.61
CA GLY A 130 -36.57 -20.24 21.52
C GLY A 130 -36.78 -19.74 20.09
N LEU A 131 -38.05 -19.72 19.66
CA LEU A 131 -38.53 -19.30 18.33
C LEU A 131 -38.03 -17.91 17.88
N PRO A 132 -38.00 -17.61 16.57
CA PRO A 132 -37.58 -16.29 16.08
C PRO A 132 -38.50 -15.19 16.62
N PRO A 133 -37.96 -14.05 17.07
CA PRO A 133 -38.77 -12.92 17.51
C PRO A 133 -39.52 -12.29 16.32
N PRO A 134 -40.69 -11.66 16.56
CA PRO A 134 -41.38 -10.89 15.54
C PRO A 134 -40.51 -9.72 15.06
N PRO A 135 -40.73 -9.24 13.81
CA PRO A 135 -39.99 -8.09 13.31
C PRO A 135 -40.20 -6.88 14.23
N PRO A 136 -39.15 -6.06 14.46
CA PRO A 136 -39.28 -4.87 15.27
C PRO A 136 -40.32 -3.93 14.65
N PRO A 137 -41.10 -3.19 15.47
CA PRO A 137 -41.99 -2.17 14.96
C PRO A 137 -41.19 -1.15 14.15
N LEU A 138 -41.78 -0.68 13.05
CA LEU A 138 -41.20 0.38 12.22
C LEU A 138 -40.83 1.58 13.12
N PRO A 139 -39.64 2.18 12.94
CA PRO A 139 -39.24 3.32 13.74
C PRO A 139 -40.28 4.45 13.59
N PRO A 140 -40.54 5.22 14.65
CA PRO A 140 -41.45 6.34 14.59
C PRO A 140 -40.98 7.36 13.53
N PRO A 141 -41.92 8.06 12.86
CA PRO A 141 -41.57 9.09 11.90
C PRO A 141 -40.63 10.13 12.55
N LEU A 142 -39.54 10.45 11.85
CA LEU A 142 -38.55 11.42 12.32
C LEU A 142 -39.21 12.78 12.66
N PRO A 143 -38.76 13.46 13.74
CA PRO A 143 -39.21 14.81 14.09
C PRO A 143 -39.09 15.78 12.89
N PRO A 144 -40.02 16.75 12.74
CA PRO A 144 -40.02 17.70 11.62
C PRO A 144 -38.68 18.41 11.38
N ARG A 145 -37.97 18.78 12.45
CA ARG A 145 -36.67 19.46 12.37
C ARG A 145 -35.56 18.62 11.75
N LEU A 146 -35.56 17.30 11.99
CA LEU A 146 -34.59 16.38 11.37
C LEU A 146 -34.96 16.02 9.92
N ARG A 147 -36.21 16.32 9.51
CA ARG A 147 -36.66 16.14 8.12
C ARG A 147 -36.22 17.32 7.26
N GLU A 148 -36.38 18.54 7.76
CA GLU A 148 -35.91 19.77 7.08
C GLU A 148 -34.39 19.73 6.85
N GLU A 149 -33.61 19.33 7.87
CA GLU A 149 -32.15 19.18 7.75
C GLU A 149 -31.71 18.07 6.78
N ALA A 150 -32.54 17.03 6.58
CA ALA A 150 -32.28 15.94 5.64
C ALA A 150 -32.69 16.30 4.20
N GLU A 151 -33.77 17.06 4.03
CA GLU A 151 -34.27 17.56 2.75
C GLU A 151 -33.36 18.68 2.16
N GLU A 152 -32.79 19.54 3.02
CA GLU A 152 -31.76 20.52 2.61
C GLU A 152 -30.45 19.84 2.13
N GLN A 153 -30.10 18.69 2.72
CA GLN A 153 -28.92 17.92 2.31
C GLN A 153 -29.10 17.19 0.97
N GLU A 154 -30.33 16.79 0.62
CA GLU A 154 -30.65 16.16 -0.68
C GLU A 154 -30.68 17.16 -1.85
N SER A 155 -30.91 18.45 -1.56
CA SER A 155 -31.00 19.52 -2.55
C SER A 155 -29.71 20.34 -2.72
N THR A 156 -28.69 20.09 -1.89
CA THR A 156 -27.38 20.76 -1.98
C THR A 156 -26.38 19.93 -2.78
N CYS A 157 -25.72 20.54 -3.77
CA CYS A 157 -24.71 19.88 -4.58
C CYS A 157 -23.38 19.74 -3.81
N PRO A 158 -22.84 18.54 -3.61
CA PRO A 158 -21.59 18.34 -2.86
C PRO A 158 -20.32 18.89 -3.55
N ILE A 159 -20.39 19.28 -4.82
CA ILE A 159 -19.24 19.77 -5.60
C ILE A 159 -19.13 21.30 -5.52
N CYS A 160 -20.26 22.02 -5.67
CA CYS A 160 -20.27 23.50 -5.61
C CYS A 160 -20.81 24.05 -4.29
N LEU A 161 -21.31 23.19 -3.40
CA LEU A 161 -21.87 23.53 -2.10
C LEU A 161 -23.07 24.50 -2.15
N GLY A 162 -23.76 24.56 -3.29
CA GLY A 162 -24.99 25.33 -3.49
C GLY A 162 -26.14 24.44 -3.97
N GLU A 163 -27.32 25.00 -4.18
CA GLU A 163 -28.49 24.25 -4.66
C GLU A 163 -28.22 23.49 -5.97
N ILE A 164 -28.77 22.28 -6.09
CA ILE A 164 -28.62 21.45 -7.28
C ILE A 164 -29.37 22.08 -8.46
N GLN A 165 -28.60 22.60 -9.41
CA GLN A 165 -29.09 23.10 -10.69
C GLN A 165 -29.00 22.00 -11.75
N ASN A 166 -30.10 21.70 -12.44
CA ASN A 166 -30.21 20.61 -13.43
C ASN A 166 -29.67 19.29 -12.86
N ALA A 167 -30.43 18.67 -11.96
CA ALA A 167 -30.00 17.51 -11.20
C ALA A 167 -29.59 16.34 -12.11
N LYS A 168 -28.41 15.80 -11.85
CA LYS A 168 -27.90 14.58 -12.47
C LYS A 168 -27.55 13.56 -11.40
N THR A 169 -28.32 12.47 -11.38
CA THR A 169 -28.14 11.36 -10.45
C THR A 169 -27.34 10.25 -11.11
N LEU A 170 -26.28 9.80 -10.44
CA LEU A 170 -25.43 8.74 -10.98
C LEU A 170 -26.07 7.36 -10.75
N GLU A 171 -26.24 6.56 -11.80
CA GLU A 171 -27.04 5.32 -11.79
C GLU A 171 -26.57 4.25 -10.79
N LYS A 172 -25.26 4.04 -10.64
CA LYS A 172 -24.71 2.93 -9.81
C LYS A 172 -24.73 3.23 -8.30
N CYS A 173 -24.75 4.50 -7.90
CA CYS A 173 -24.62 4.90 -6.49
C CYS A 173 -25.67 5.90 -6.02
N ARG A 174 -26.53 6.37 -6.93
CA ARG A 174 -27.67 7.27 -6.67
C ARG A 174 -27.31 8.60 -5.99
N HIS A 175 -26.06 9.05 -6.07
CA HIS A 175 -25.67 10.39 -5.62
C HIS A 175 -26.02 11.42 -6.69
N SER A 176 -26.60 12.55 -6.25
CA SER A 176 -27.07 13.65 -7.11
C SER A 176 -26.14 14.86 -7.04
N PHE A 177 -25.99 15.54 -8.17
CA PHE A 177 -25.14 16.71 -8.34
C PHE A 177 -25.75 17.65 -9.37
N CYS A 178 -25.27 18.90 -9.46
CA CYS A 178 -25.51 19.71 -10.66
C CYS A 178 -24.91 19.02 -11.88
N GLU A 179 -25.63 18.97 -13.01
CA GLU A 179 -25.16 18.35 -14.24
C GLU A 179 -23.78 18.87 -14.69
N GLY A 180 -23.59 20.19 -14.66
CA GLY A 180 -22.31 20.81 -15.02
C GLY A 180 -21.18 20.42 -14.06
N CYS A 181 -21.45 20.31 -12.77
CA CYS A 181 -20.45 19.94 -11.77
C CYS A 181 -19.99 18.49 -11.95
N ILE A 182 -20.93 17.55 -12.07
CA ILE A 182 -20.56 16.14 -12.20
C ILE A 182 -19.92 15.84 -13.56
N THR A 183 -20.33 16.52 -14.62
CA THR A 183 -19.72 16.35 -15.95
C THR A 183 -18.24 16.74 -15.94
N ARG A 184 -17.89 17.89 -15.31
CA ARG A 184 -16.49 18.30 -15.14
C ARG A 184 -15.72 17.35 -14.22
N ALA A 185 -16.30 16.93 -13.10
CA ALA A 185 -15.65 15.99 -12.18
C ALA A 185 -15.32 14.66 -12.87
N LEU A 186 -16.25 14.11 -13.67
CA LEU A 186 -16.06 12.88 -14.43
C LEU A 186 -15.09 13.01 -15.61
N GLN A 187 -14.73 14.22 -16.05
CA GLN A 187 -13.64 14.42 -17.00
C GLN A 187 -12.28 14.26 -16.32
N VAL A 188 -12.15 14.69 -15.07
CA VAL A 188 -10.90 14.56 -14.29
C VAL A 188 -10.71 13.14 -13.78
N LYS A 189 -11.74 12.57 -13.14
CA LYS A 189 -11.71 11.20 -12.62
C LYS A 189 -13.05 10.56 -12.90
N LYS A 190 -13.03 9.42 -13.58
CA LYS A 190 -14.22 8.60 -13.90
C LYS A 190 -14.81 7.92 -12.65
N ALA A 191 -15.00 8.65 -11.56
CA ALA A 191 -15.51 8.18 -10.28
C ALA A 191 -16.41 9.23 -9.62
N CYS A 192 -17.41 8.76 -8.88
CA CYS A 192 -18.29 9.60 -8.07
C CYS A 192 -17.48 10.37 -7.01
N PRO A 193 -17.60 11.70 -6.91
CA PRO A 193 -16.91 12.49 -5.90
C PRO A 193 -17.31 12.18 -4.45
N MET A 194 -18.54 11.65 -4.23
CA MET A 194 -19.05 11.33 -2.90
C MET A 194 -18.53 10.00 -2.35
N CYS A 195 -18.50 8.97 -3.19
CA CYS A 195 -18.24 7.60 -2.73
C CYS A 195 -17.11 6.88 -3.49
N GLY A 196 -16.52 7.51 -4.49
CA GLY A 196 -15.44 6.93 -5.30
C GLY A 196 -15.86 5.84 -6.28
N ARG A 197 -17.17 5.54 -6.43
CA ARG A 197 -17.65 4.51 -7.38
C ARG A 197 -17.31 4.90 -8.82
N PHE A 198 -16.70 4.00 -9.60
CA PHE A 198 -16.27 4.29 -10.98
C PHE A 198 -17.41 4.27 -12.02
N TYR A 199 -17.38 5.26 -12.91
CA TYR A 199 -18.29 5.50 -14.04
C TYR A 199 -17.49 5.64 -15.33
N GLY A 200 -17.29 4.51 -16.00
CA GLY A 200 -16.42 4.37 -17.17
C GLY A 200 -15.33 3.33 -16.93
N GLN A 201 -14.54 3.05 -17.96
CA GLN A 201 -13.38 2.18 -17.84
C GLN A 201 -12.18 3.01 -17.35
N LEU A 202 -11.60 2.61 -16.22
CA LEU A 202 -10.37 3.25 -15.74
C LEU A 202 -9.21 2.75 -16.60
N VAL A 203 -8.55 3.66 -17.31
CA VAL A 203 -7.36 3.33 -18.10
C VAL A 203 -6.15 3.99 -17.45
N GLY A 204 -5.13 3.19 -17.14
CA GLY A 204 -3.88 3.69 -16.56
C GLY A 204 -2.87 4.17 -17.60
N ASN A 205 -1.66 4.47 -17.14
CA ASN A 205 -0.55 4.96 -17.97
C ASN A 205 0.59 3.94 -18.08
N GLN A 206 0.32 2.63 -17.95
CA GLN A 206 1.29 1.60 -18.35
C GLN A 206 1.70 1.80 -19.82
N PRO A 207 2.99 1.65 -20.20
CA PRO A 207 3.39 1.73 -21.60
C PRO A 207 2.67 0.72 -22.51
N GLN A 208 2.23 1.14 -23.69
CA GLN A 208 1.41 0.31 -24.59
C GLN A 208 2.22 -0.81 -25.30
N ASN A 209 3.54 -0.66 -25.37
CA ASN A 209 4.45 -1.62 -26.01
C ASN A 209 4.81 -2.83 -25.11
N GLY A 210 4.17 -2.94 -23.94
CA GLY A 210 4.31 -4.08 -23.06
C GLY A 210 3.60 -5.33 -23.56
N ARG A 211 4.11 -6.50 -23.19
CA ARG A 211 3.49 -7.80 -23.45
C ARG A 211 3.31 -8.56 -22.15
N MET A 212 2.19 -9.25 -22.03
CA MET A 212 1.90 -10.21 -20.95
C MET A 212 1.85 -11.62 -21.56
N LEU A 213 2.83 -12.45 -21.22
CA LEU A 213 2.93 -13.83 -21.66
C LEU A 213 2.56 -14.75 -20.49
N VAL A 214 1.78 -15.79 -20.78
CA VAL A 214 1.30 -16.71 -19.74
C VAL A 214 1.65 -18.12 -20.16
N SER A 215 2.29 -18.86 -19.26
CA SER A 215 2.53 -20.29 -19.39
C SER A 215 2.07 -21.01 -18.12
N LYS A 216 1.93 -22.33 -18.22
CA LYS A 216 1.58 -23.20 -17.10
C LYS A 216 2.67 -24.26 -16.95
N ASP A 217 3.11 -24.47 -15.72
CA ASP A 217 4.13 -25.45 -15.36
C ASP A 217 3.54 -26.40 -14.30
N ALA A 218 3.33 -27.65 -14.69
CA ALA A 218 2.79 -28.68 -13.80
C ALA A 218 3.82 -29.22 -12.79
N THR A 219 5.10 -28.97 -13.01
CA THR A 219 6.20 -29.46 -12.16
C THR A 219 6.60 -28.46 -11.08
N LEU A 220 6.36 -27.17 -11.32
CA LEU A 220 6.55 -26.12 -10.34
C LEU A 220 5.36 -26.10 -9.37
N LEU A 221 5.60 -26.41 -8.11
CA LEU A 221 4.58 -26.46 -7.06
C LEU A 221 4.76 -25.29 -6.09
N LEU A 222 3.69 -24.52 -5.87
CA LEU A 222 3.68 -23.44 -4.88
C LEU A 222 3.33 -24.00 -3.49
N PRO A 223 4.04 -23.57 -2.43
CA PRO A 223 3.67 -23.89 -1.06
C PRO A 223 2.19 -23.60 -0.77
N SER A 224 1.49 -24.57 -0.17
CA SER A 224 0.03 -24.60 0.09
C SER A 224 -0.88 -24.84 -1.12
N TYR A 225 -0.31 -25.08 -2.30
CA TYR A 225 -1.05 -25.39 -3.53
C TYR A 225 -0.46 -26.60 -4.28
N GLU A 226 0.21 -27.50 -3.57
CA GLU A 226 0.99 -28.62 -4.13
C GLU A 226 0.16 -29.60 -4.97
N LYS A 227 -1.17 -29.59 -4.81
CA LYS A 227 -2.11 -30.36 -5.65
C LYS A 227 -2.37 -29.77 -7.03
N TYR A 228 -1.85 -28.57 -7.30
CA TYR A 228 -2.01 -27.83 -8.55
C TYR A 228 -0.63 -27.52 -9.16
N GLY A 229 -0.62 -27.27 -10.48
CA GLY A 229 0.54 -26.65 -11.13
C GLY A 229 0.66 -25.16 -10.80
N THR A 230 1.57 -24.48 -11.49
CA THR A 230 1.80 -23.04 -11.37
C THR A 230 1.57 -22.34 -12.71
N ILE A 231 0.82 -21.25 -12.67
CA ILE A 231 0.72 -20.28 -13.77
C ILE A 231 1.91 -19.32 -13.63
N VAL A 232 2.72 -19.22 -14.68
CA VAL A 232 3.83 -18.29 -14.78
C VAL A 232 3.43 -17.15 -15.71
N ILE A 233 3.51 -15.92 -15.21
CA ILE A 233 3.15 -14.71 -15.93
C ILE A 233 4.41 -13.89 -16.14
N GLN A 234 4.80 -13.70 -17.39
CA GLN A 234 5.94 -12.88 -17.76
C GLN A 234 5.46 -11.57 -18.42
N TYR A 235 5.84 -10.46 -17.81
CA TYR A 235 5.65 -9.13 -18.37
C TYR A 235 6.95 -8.65 -19.00
N VAL A 236 6.89 -8.25 -20.27
CA VAL A 236 8.05 -7.77 -21.03
C VAL A 236 7.74 -6.39 -21.59
N PHE A 237 8.56 -5.40 -21.24
CA PHE A 237 8.49 -4.05 -21.76
C PHE A 237 9.82 -3.67 -22.41
N PRO A 238 9.84 -3.28 -23.69
CA PRO A 238 11.03 -2.68 -24.29
C PRO A 238 11.25 -1.25 -23.75
N PRO A 239 12.47 -0.69 -23.90
CA PRO A 239 12.72 0.72 -23.61
C PRO A 239 11.88 1.63 -24.52
N GLY A 240 11.61 2.84 -24.06
CA GLY A 240 10.81 3.78 -24.83
C GLY A 240 10.93 5.23 -24.34
N VAL A 241 10.00 6.05 -24.80
CA VAL A 241 9.89 7.48 -24.48
C VAL A 241 8.55 7.74 -23.83
N GLN A 242 8.55 8.55 -22.77
CA GLN A 242 7.35 8.94 -22.04
C GLN A 242 6.40 9.75 -22.96
N GLY A 243 5.18 9.25 -23.14
CA GLY A 243 4.06 10.00 -23.72
C GLY A 243 3.51 11.09 -22.80
N ALA A 244 2.51 11.83 -23.28
CA ALA A 244 1.89 12.96 -22.58
C ALA A 244 1.21 12.58 -21.25
N GLU A 245 0.85 11.31 -21.07
CA GLU A 245 0.21 10.78 -19.85
C GLU A 245 1.20 10.40 -18.73
N HIS A 246 2.50 10.48 -18.99
CA HIS A 246 3.55 10.11 -18.04
C HIS A 246 4.14 11.35 -17.33
N PRO A 247 4.85 11.17 -16.19
CA PRO A 247 5.34 12.29 -15.39
C PRO A 247 6.25 13.27 -16.13
N ASN A 248 7.09 12.78 -17.05
CA ASN A 248 8.05 13.60 -17.78
C ASN A 248 7.97 13.31 -19.30
N PRO A 249 6.99 13.87 -20.03
CA PRO A 249 6.84 13.64 -21.47
C PRO A 249 8.12 13.93 -22.25
N GLY A 250 8.45 13.08 -23.23
CA GLY A 250 9.68 13.17 -24.03
C GLY A 250 10.92 12.54 -23.38
N VAL A 251 10.90 12.26 -22.08
CA VAL A 251 12.02 11.62 -21.37
C VAL A 251 12.02 10.11 -21.62
N ARG A 252 13.21 9.52 -21.82
CA ARG A 252 13.37 8.06 -22.01
C ARG A 252 13.16 7.29 -20.72
N TYR A 253 12.65 6.06 -20.85
CA TYR A 253 12.62 5.06 -19.80
C TYR A 253 13.26 3.74 -20.29
N PRO A 254 13.96 3.00 -19.42
CA PRO A 254 14.50 1.69 -19.76
C PRO A 254 13.40 0.63 -19.80
N GLY A 255 13.62 -0.43 -20.59
CA GLY A 255 12.77 -1.61 -20.61
C GLY A 255 12.89 -2.42 -19.32
N THR A 256 11.98 -3.38 -19.12
CA THR A 256 12.01 -4.30 -17.97
C THR A 256 11.37 -5.63 -18.32
N THR A 257 11.79 -6.67 -17.62
CA THR A 257 11.12 -7.98 -17.63
C THR A 257 10.81 -8.37 -16.19
N ARG A 258 9.58 -8.80 -15.93
CA ARG A 258 9.13 -9.21 -14.59
C ARG A 258 8.35 -10.51 -14.69
N VAL A 259 8.53 -11.37 -13.70
CA VAL A 259 7.84 -12.66 -13.61
C VAL A 259 6.99 -12.67 -12.35
N ALA A 260 5.80 -13.22 -12.47
CA ALA A 260 4.88 -13.46 -11.37
C ALA A 260 4.28 -14.85 -11.44
N TYR A 261 3.81 -15.35 -10.30
CA TYR A 261 3.29 -16.70 -10.13
C TYR A 261 1.89 -16.69 -9.53
N LEU A 262 1.03 -17.58 -10.02
CA LEU A 262 -0.26 -17.93 -9.42
C LEU A 262 -0.40 -19.45 -9.37
N PRO A 263 -1.11 -20.03 -8.40
CA PRO A 263 -1.45 -21.44 -8.45
C PRO A 263 -2.40 -21.72 -9.62
N ASP A 264 -2.21 -22.82 -10.34
CA ASP A 264 -3.12 -23.27 -11.40
C ASP A 264 -4.35 -23.98 -10.82
N CYS A 265 -5.08 -23.25 -9.98
CA CYS A 265 -6.32 -23.67 -9.38
C CYS A 265 -7.48 -22.77 -9.85
N PRO A 266 -8.75 -23.11 -9.56
CA PRO A 266 -9.89 -22.29 -9.98
C PRO A 266 -9.77 -20.81 -9.56
N GLU A 267 -9.37 -20.55 -8.31
CA GLU A 267 -9.21 -19.19 -7.80
C GLU A 267 -8.01 -18.45 -8.42
N GLY A 268 -6.89 -19.15 -8.65
CA GLY A 268 -5.73 -18.58 -9.33
C GLY A 268 -6.02 -18.23 -10.80
N ASN A 269 -6.78 -19.06 -11.51
CA ASN A 269 -7.23 -18.76 -12.87
C ASN A 269 -8.21 -17.56 -12.91
N LYS A 270 -9.04 -17.40 -11.87
CA LYS A 270 -9.87 -16.21 -11.72
C LYS A 270 -9.01 -14.94 -11.60
N VAL A 271 -8.01 -14.96 -10.72
CA VAL A 271 -7.07 -13.84 -10.57
C VAL A 271 -6.30 -13.56 -11.88
N LEU A 272 -5.91 -14.60 -12.62
CA LEU A 272 -5.27 -14.45 -13.93
C LEU A 272 -6.15 -13.66 -14.91
N THR A 273 -7.46 -13.97 -14.99
CA THR A 273 -8.41 -13.24 -15.84
C THR A 273 -8.47 -11.76 -15.46
N LEU A 274 -8.51 -11.45 -14.16
CA LEU A 274 -8.50 -10.08 -13.69
C LEU A 274 -7.16 -9.37 -13.96
N PHE A 275 -6.03 -10.07 -13.86
CA PHE A 275 -4.72 -9.52 -14.24
C PHE A 275 -4.64 -9.18 -15.72
N ARG A 276 -5.20 -10.02 -16.60
CA ARG A 276 -5.32 -9.68 -18.03
C ARG A 276 -6.15 -8.42 -18.23
N LYS A 277 -7.33 -8.35 -17.61
CA LYS A 277 -8.20 -7.17 -17.68
C LYS A 277 -7.50 -5.90 -17.16
N ALA A 278 -6.76 -5.99 -16.06
CA ALA A 278 -5.97 -4.88 -15.52
C ALA A 278 -4.82 -4.47 -16.46
N PHE A 279 -4.15 -5.43 -17.09
CA PHE A 279 -3.07 -5.19 -18.03
C PHE A 279 -3.57 -4.52 -19.31
N ASP A 280 -4.68 -5.01 -19.88
CA ASP A 280 -5.34 -4.44 -21.05
C ASP A 280 -5.83 -3.01 -20.79
N GLN A 281 -6.28 -2.74 -19.55
CA GLN A 281 -6.64 -1.41 -19.09
C GLN A 281 -5.44 -0.56 -18.64
N ARG A 282 -4.20 -1.01 -18.88
CA ARG A 282 -2.96 -0.27 -18.58
C ARG A 282 -2.77 0.05 -17.09
N LEU A 283 -3.30 -0.78 -16.18
CA LEU A 283 -3.31 -0.55 -14.73
C LEU A 283 -2.27 -1.37 -13.95
N THR A 284 -1.64 -2.37 -14.56
CA THR A 284 -0.67 -3.25 -13.87
C THR A 284 0.65 -2.54 -13.58
N PHE A 285 1.10 -1.70 -14.52
CA PHE A 285 2.32 -0.92 -14.40
C PHE A 285 2.07 0.58 -14.56
N THR A 286 3.09 1.37 -14.28
CA THR A 286 3.16 2.81 -14.52
C THR A 286 4.62 3.22 -14.79
N ILE A 287 4.84 4.46 -15.20
CA ILE A 287 6.17 5.08 -15.18
C ILE A 287 6.25 5.99 -13.97
N GLY A 288 7.28 5.80 -13.15
CA GLY A 288 7.50 6.60 -11.97
C GLY A 288 8.86 6.34 -11.34
N THR A 289 8.91 6.48 -10.02
CA THR A 289 10.11 6.25 -9.22
C THR A 289 10.05 4.86 -8.60
N SER A 290 11.09 4.06 -8.83
CA SER A 290 11.22 2.74 -8.21
C SER A 290 11.31 2.86 -6.70
N MET A 291 10.39 2.21 -5.98
CA MET A 291 10.40 2.19 -4.51
C MET A 291 11.62 1.48 -3.93
N THR A 292 12.20 0.52 -4.65
CA THR A 292 13.35 -0.25 -4.16
C THR A 292 14.69 0.41 -4.43
N THR A 293 14.81 1.10 -5.57
CA THR A 293 16.09 1.69 -6.02
C THR A 293 16.12 3.22 -5.99
N GLY A 294 14.96 3.88 -5.80
CA GLY A 294 14.84 5.33 -5.91
C GLY A 294 14.97 5.88 -7.32
N ARG A 295 15.20 5.03 -8.34
CA ARG A 295 15.42 5.48 -9.71
C ARG A 295 14.13 6.06 -10.32
N PRO A 296 14.12 7.32 -10.79
CA PRO A 296 12.98 7.91 -11.49
C PRO A 296 12.93 7.47 -12.96
N ASN A 297 11.80 7.76 -13.63
CA ASN A 297 11.60 7.51 -15.07
C ASN A 297 11.76 6.03 -15.45
N VAL A 298 11.26 5.13 -14.61
CA VAL A 298 11.29 3.68 -14.87
C VAL A 298 9.91 3.06 -14.75
N ILE A 299 9.74 1.90 -15.38
CA ILE A 299 8.51 1.11 -15.28
C ILE A 299 8.44 0.45 -13.89
N THR A 300 7.38 0.73 -13.15
CA THR A 300 7.12 0.21 -11.81
C THR A 300 5.76 -0.47 -11.72
N TRP A 301 5.59 -1.35 -10.73
CA TRP A 301 4.25 -1.86 -10.37
C TRP A 301 3.33 -0.69 -10.01
N ASN A 302 2.04 -0.83 -10.28
CA ASN A 302 1.03 0.18 -9.99
C ASN A 302 -0.01 -0.40 -9.03
N ASP A 303 0.37 -0.59 -7.77
CA ASP A 303 -0.49 -0.99 -6.63
C ASP A 303 -1.37 -2.24 -6.84
N ILE A 304 -0.96 -3.17 -7.71
CA ILE A 304 -1.55 -4.51 -7.83
C ILE A 304 -0.44 -5.49 -7.49
N HIS A 305 -0.54 -6.13 -6.32
CA HIS A 305 0.54 -6.97 -5.82
C HIS A 305 0.64 -8.28 -6.60
N HIS A 306 1.84 -8.53 -7.11
CA HIS A 306 2.20 -9.77 -7.79
C HIS A 306 3.13 -10.60 -6.90
N LYS A 307 3.00 -11.92 -6.98
CA LYS A 307 3.95 -12.84 -6.35
C LYS A 307 5.13 -13.06 -7.28
N THR A 308 6.24 -12.40 -7.01
CA THR A 308 7.47 -12.48 -7.83
C THR A 308 8.43 -13.56 -7.36
N SER A 309 8.09 -14.29 -6.30
CA SER A 309 8.82 -15.45 -5.79
C SER A 309 7.88 -16.63 -5.57
N CYS A 310 8.35 -17.85 -5.80
CA CYS A 310 7.59 -19.06 -5.46
C CYS A 310 7.68 -19.40 -3.96
N THR A 311 8.62 -18.79 -3.22
CA THR A 311 8.91 -19.11 -1.82
C THR A 311 9.17 -17.84 -0.99
N GLY A 312 9.38 -17.99 0.33
CA GLY A 312 9.75 -16.88 1.21
C GLY A 312 8.58 -16.08 1.78
N GLY A 313 7.35 -16.49 1.49
CA GLY A 313 6.13 -15.90 2.02
C GLY A 313 5.93 -14.42 1.65
N PRO A 314 4.99 -13.73 2.32
CA PRO A 314 4.60 -12.36 1.95
C PRO A 314 5.77 -11.35 1.99
N GLN A 315 6.73 -11.55 2.92
CA GLN A 315 7.87 -10.65 3.11
C GLN A 315 8.85 -10.64 1.92
N LEU A 316 8.89 -11.73 1.15
CA LEU A 316 9.70 -11.87 -0.05
C LEU A 316 8.84 -11.93 -1.32
N PHE A 317 7.62 -11.41 -1.25
CA PHE A 317 6.67 -11.41 -2.36
C PHE A 317 6.42 -12.80 -2.93
N GLY A 318 6.41 -13.83 -2.08
CA GLY A 318 6.21 -15.22 -2.49
C GLY A 318 5.24 -16.00 -1.62
N TYR A 319 5.31 -17.33 -1.73
CA TYR A 319 4.44 -18.28 -1.04
C TYR A 319 5.18 -18.98 0.12
N PRO A 320 4.47 -19.57 1.10
CA PRO A 320 3.02 -19.57 1.26
C PRO A 320 2.49 -18.18 1.67
N ASP A 321 1.33 -17.81 1.14
CA ASP A 321 0.57 -16.61 1.54
C ASP A 321 -0.93 -16.93 1.39
N PRO A 322 -1.59 -17.41 2.45
CA PRO A 322 -2.96 -17.90 2.37
C PRO A 322 -3.98 -16.79 2.09
N THR A 323 -3.64 -15.51 2.32
CA THR A 323 -4.58 -14.40 2.10
C THR A 323 -4.36 -13.69 0.76
N TYR A 324 -3.35 -14.10 -0.01
CA TYR A 324 -2.95 -13.37 -1.22
C TYR A 324 -4.05 -13.27 -2.27
N LEU A 325 -4.66 -14.39 -2.66
CA LEU A 325 -5.65 -14.41 -3.75
C LEU A 325 -6.88 -13.57 -3.43
N THR A 326 -7.32 -13.56 -2.17
CA THR A 326 -8.41 -12.69 -1.71
C THR A 326 -8.00 -11.22 -1.75
N ARG A 327 -6.84 -10.89 -1.17
CA ARG A 327 -6.36 -9.52 -1.05
C ARG A 327 -6.06 -8.89 -2.41
N VAL A 328 -5.52 -9.63 -3.36
CA VAL A 328 -5.25 -9.09 -4.71
C VAL A 328 -6.55 -8.86 -5.49
N GLN A 329 -7.58 -9.68 -5.30
CA GLN A 329 -8.91 -9.41 -5.86
C GLN A 329 -9.51 -8.11 -5.29
N GLU A 330 -9.26 -7.79 -4.02
CA GLU A 330 -9.66 -6.51 -3.42
C GLU A 330 -8.89 -5.33 -4.02
N GLU A 331 -7.58 -5.46 -4.20
CA GLU A 331 -6.75 -4.45 -4.86
C GLU A 331 -7.21 -4.17 -6.30
N LEU A 332 -7.52 -5.23 -7.06
CA LEU A 332 -8.07 -5.14 -8.41
C LEU A 332 -9.45 -4.45 -8.42
N ARG A 333 -10.34 -4.84 -7.50
CA ARG A 333 -11.67 -4.23 -7.35
C ARG A 333 -11.57 -2.74 -6.99
N ALA A 334 -10.62 -2.36 -6.13
CA ALA A 334 -10.36 -0.97 -5.78
C ALA A 334 -9.89 -0.13 -6.98
N LYS A 335 -9.32 -0.78 -8.01
CA LYS A 335 -8.98 -0.18 -9.31
C LYS A 335 -10.08 -0.33 -10.38
N GLY A 336 -11.28 -0.76 -9.99
CA GLY A 336 -12.41 -0.92 -10.91
C GLY A 336 -12.34 -2.17 -11.79
N ILE A 337 -11.45 -3.12 -11.47
CA ILE A 337 -11.34 -4.41 -12.16
C ILE A 337 -12.17 -5.46 -11.43
N THR A 338 -13.34 -5.78 -11.99
CA THR A 338 -14.25 -6.83 -11.50
C THR A 338 -14.51 -7.89 -12.57
N ASP A 339 -15.16 -8.98 -12.21
CA ASP A 339 -15.52 -10.08 -13.13
C ASP A 339 -16.62 -9.69 -14.15
N ASP A 340 -17.27 -8.53 -13.95
CA ASP A 340 -18.44 -8.06 -14.71
C ASP A 340 -18.14 -7.51 -16.11
#